data_AF-A0A1C5S2D8-F1
#
_entry.id   AF-A0A1C5S2D8-F1
#
_cell.length_a   1.000
_cell.length_b   1.000
_cell.length_c   1.000
_cell.angle_alpha   90.00
_cell.angle_beta   90.00
_cell.angle_gamma   90.00
#
_symmetry.space_group_name_H-M   'P 1'
#
loop_
_entity.id
_entity.type
_entity.pdbx_description
1 polymer ?
#
loop_
_entity_poly.entity_id
_entity_poly.type
_entity_poly.pdbx_seq_one_letter_code
_entity_poly.pdbx_strand_id
1 'polypeptide(L)' 'MLIRSQNKAVLLNFSNLAAIYTVKDGDDFIISSLEGENKCTLGKYSTKAKTMKVLDMIQEAYVNGHIDYQMPADSEVEI' A
#
# COMPACT_ATOMS: atom_id res chain seq x y z
N MET A 1 -2.71 14.59 4.71
CA MET A 1 -1.27 14.49 4.41
C MET A 1 -0.88 13.02 4.47
N LEU A 2 -0.18 12.51 3.45
CA LEU A 2 0.27 11.13 3.40
C LEU A 2 1.78 11.04 3.67
N ILE A 3 2.17 10.34 4.73
CA ILE A 3 3.56 10.23 5.18
C ILE A 3 4.08 8.82 4.91
N ARG A 4 5.28 8.71 4.35
CA ARG A 4 5.98 7.44 4.11
C ARG A 4 6.91 7.11 5.28
N SER A 5 6.90 5.87 5.78
CA SER A 5 7.89 5.43 6.78
C SER A 5 9.32 5.41 6.21
N GLN A 6 10.33 5.50 7.08
CA GLN A 6 11.74 5.46 6.66
C GLN A 6 12.11 4.18 5.89
N ASN A 7 11.56 3.05 6.30
CA ASN A 7 11.77 1.77 5.62
C ASN A 7 10.88 1.56 4.39
N LYS A 8 10.10 2.59 4.00
CA LYS A 8 9.16 2.60 2.86
C LYS A 8 8.10 1.48 2.91
N ALA A 9 7.83 0.87 4.07
CA ALA A 9 6.86 -0.22 4.16
C ALA A 9 5.46 0.24 4.61
N VAL A 10 5.32 1.50 5.04
CA VAL A 10 4.08 2.05 5.60
C VAL A 10 3.79 3.42 4.97
N LEU A 11 2.51 3.67 4.69
CA LEU A 11 1.93 4.97 4.40
C LEU A 11 0.97 5.31 5.54
N LEU A 12 1.11 6.48 6.15
CA LEU A 12 0.19 6.98 7.18
C LEU A 12 -0.55 8.19 6.62
N ASN A 13 -1.88 8.14 6.59
CA ASN A 13 -2.69 9.32 6.35
C ASN A 13 -2.87 10.06 7.67
N PHE A 14 -2.16 11.17 7.85
CA PHE A 14 -2.19 11.95 9.08
C PHE A 14 -3.56 12.58 9.37
N SER A 15 -4.42 12.73 8.36
CA SER A 15 -5.72 13.36 8.51
C SER A 15 -6.74 12.49 9.24
N ASN A 16 -6.64 11.15 9.11
CA ASN A 16 -7.55 10.20 9.76
C ASN A 16 -6.82 9.07 10.50
N LEU A 17 -5.49 9.12 10.56
CA LEU A 17 -4.60 8.12 11.16
C LEU A 17 -4.73 6.71 10.56
N ALA A 18 -5.33 6.59 9.37
CA ALA A 18 -5.34 5.32 8.65
C ALA A 18 -3.94 5.00 8.12
N ALA A 19 -3.51 3.76 8.29
CA ALA A 19 -2.22 3.27 7.78
C ALA A 19 -2.43 2.25 6.67
N ILE A 20 -1.59 2.29 5.64
CA ILE A 20 -1.47 1.26 4.61
C ILE A 20 -0.07 0.66 4.71
N TYR A 21 0.06 -0.66 4.79
CA TYR A 21 1.35 -1.31 5.05
C TYR A 21 1.47 -2.67 4.37
N THR A 22 2.72 -3.06 4.12
CA THR A 22 3.05 -4.41 3.65
C THR A 22 3.23 -5.38 4.81
N VAL A 23 2.66 -6.58 4.68
CA VAL A 23 2.90 -7.73 5.57
C VAL A 23 3.23 -8.97 4.74
N LYS A 24 4.11 -9.83 5.25
CA LYS A 24 4.37 -11.14 4.64
C LYS A 24 3.28 -12.12 5.08
N ASP A 25 2.71 -12.87 4.14
CA ASP A 25 1.67 -13.88 4.39
C ASP A 25 1.98 -15.15 3.60
N GLY A 26 2.54 -16.15 4.29
CA GLY A 26 3.09 -17.35 3.64
C GLY A 26 4.21 -17.00 2.66
N ASP A 27 4.05 -17.43 1.40
CA ASP A 27 4.98 -17.13 0.30
C ASP A 27 4.70 -15.78 -0.37
N ASP A 28 3.57 -15.16 -0.05
CA ASP A 28 3.11 -13.92 -0.66
C ASP A 28 3.30 -12.70 0.25
N PHE A 29 3.03 -11.52 -0.29
CA PHE A 29 3.07 -10.24 0.38
C PHE A 29 1.75 -9.51 0.19
N ILE A 30 1.17 -9.05 1.29
CA ILE A 30 -0.14 -8.37 1.30
C ILE A 30 0.06 -6.90 1.59
N ILE A 31 -0.67 -6.05 0.88
CA ILE A 31 -0.92 -4.67 1.28
C ILE A 31 -2.23 -4.63 2.06
N SER A 32 -2.17 -4.17 3.31
CA SER A 32 -3.33 -4.04 4.20
C SER A 32 -3.53 -2.59 4.62
N SER A 33 -4.77 -2.20 4.88
CA SER A 33 -5.08 -0.99 5.65
C SER A 33 -5.37 -1.31 7.12
N LEU A 34 -5.11 -0.33 7.98
CA LEU A 34 -5.50 -0.31 9.39
C LEU A 34 -6.13 1.05 9.70
N GLU A 35 -7.37 1.02 10.18
CA GLU A 35 -8.09 2.19 10.71
C GLU A 35 -8.69 1.82 12.07
N GLY A 36 -8.07 2.31 13.15
CA GLY A 36 -8.38 1.83 14.51
C GLY A 36 -8.06 0.34 14.67
N GLU A 37 -9.07 -0.46 14.97
CA GLU A 37 -8.95 -1.93 15.08
C GLU A 37 -9.33 -2.65 13.77
N ASN A 38 -9.84 -1.92 12.77
CA ASN A 38 -10.30 -2.50 11.52
C ASN A 38 -9.13 -2.71 10.57
N LYS A 39 -8.91 -3.96 10.16
CA LYS A 39 -7.90 -4.33 9.16
C LYS A 39 -8.59 -4.82 7.88
N CYS A 40 -8.15 -4.31 6.74
CA CYS A 40 -8.64 -4.74 5.43
C CYS A 40 -7.48 -5.12 4.51
N THR A 41 -7.59 -6.24 3.80
CA THR A 41 -6.64 -6.62 2.76
C THR A 41 -7.00 -5.91 1.46
N LEU A 42 -6.06 -5.13 0.92
CA LEU A 42 -6.27 -4.35 -0.30
C LEU A 42 -5.70 -5.03 -1.56
N GLY A 43 -4.62 -5.80 -1.42
CA GLY A 43 -3.98 -6.47 -2.54
C GLY A 43 -2.95 -7.50 -2.09
N LYS A 44 -2.67 -8.47 -2.97
CA LYS A 44 -1.76 -9.59 -2.74
C LYS A 44 -0.76 -9.69 -3.89
N TYR A 45 0.51 -9.85 -3.56
CA TYR A 45 1.63 -9.78 -4.49
C TYR A 45 2.67 -10.85 -4.21
N SER A 46 3.28 -11.39 -5.27
CA SER A 46 4.24 -12.49 -5.23
C SER A 46 5.61 -12.11 -4.64
N THR A 47 5.94 -10.82 -4.62
CA THR A 47 7.24 -10.35 -4.10
C THR A 47 7.11 -9.09 -3.27
N LYS A 48 8.04 -8.91 -2.33
CA LYS A 48 8.17 -7.67 -1.56
C LYS A 48 8.34 -6.46 -2.47
N ALA A 49 9.19 -6.57 -3.49
CA ALA A 49 9.47 -5.47 -4.41
C ALA A 49 8.18 -4.95 -5.07
N LYS A 50 7.26 -5.85 -5.45
CA LYS A 50 5.96 -5.46 -6.04
C LYS A 50 5.13 -4.66 -5.05
N THR A 51 5.03 -5.09 -3.80
CA THR A 51 4.31 -4.31 -2.80
C THR A 51 4.91 -2.92 -2.56
N MET A 52 6.24 -2.80 -2.59
CA MET A 52 6.90 -1.49 -2.42
C MET A 52 6.55 -0.57 -3.59
N LYS A 53 6.59 -1.09 -4.82
CA LYS A 53 6.19 -0.35 -6.02
C LYS A 53 4.72 0.08 -5.96
N VAL A 54 3.81 -0.80 -5.55
CA VAL A 54 2.38 -0.44 -5.43
C VAL A 54 2.16 0.65 -4.36
N LEU A 55 2.88 0.61 -3.24
CA LEU A 55 2.81 1.69 -2.26
C LEU A 55 3.34 3.01 -2.82
N ASP A 56 4.36 2.98 -3.69
CA ASP A 56 4.84 4.17 -4.37
C ASP A 56 3.79 4.69 -5.39
N MET A 57 3.10 3.80 -6.11
CA MET A 57 1.99 4.14 -7.01
C MET A 57 0.80 4.77 -6.26
N ILE A 58 0.45 4.26 -5.07
CA ILE A 58 -0.59 4.87 -4.20
C ILE A 58 -0.17 6.28 -3.78
N GLN A 59 1.10 6.46 -3.41
CA GLN A 59 1.60 7.76 -2.99
C GLN A 59 1.61 8.77 -4.15
N GLU A 60 2.00 8.34 -5.34
CA GLU A 60 1.94 9.15 -6.56
C GLU A 60 0.49 9.55 -6.89
N ALA A 61 -0.44 8.60 -6.86
CA ALA A 61 -1.86 8.86 -7.08
C ALA A 61 -2.42 9.89 -6.08
N TYR A 62 -2.05 9.78 -4.80
CA TYR A 62 -2.45 10.75 -3.77
C TYR A 62 -1.94 12.16 -4.06
N VAL A 63 -0.68 12.30 -4.47
CA VAL A 63 -0.07 13.61 -4.80
C VAL A 63 -0.70 14.23 -6.04
N ASN A 64 -1.05 13.41 -7.03
CA ASN A 64 -1.71 13.84 -8.26
C ASN A 64 -3.21 14.08 -8.10
N GLY A 65 -3.78 13.84 -6.90
CA GLY A 65 -5.21 14.03 -6.64
C GLY A 65 -6.10 13.01 -7.34
N HIS A 66 -5.56 11.84 -7.70
CA HIS A 66 -6.36 10.75 -8.26
C HIS A 66 -7.26 10.16 -7.17
N ILE A 67 -8.57 10.19 -7.42
CA ILE A 67 -9.60 9.72 -6.47
C ILE A 67 -10.07 8.30 -6.76
N ASP A 68 -9.66 7.73 -7.89
CA ASP A 68 -10.12 6.48 -8.49
C ASP A 68 -9.00 5.46 -8.66
N TYR A 69 -7.92 5.58 -7.87
CA TYR A 69 -6.82 4.62 -7.90
C TYR A 69 -7.31 3.20 -7.56
N GLN A 70 -7.08 2.27 -8.47
CA GLN A 70 -7.36 0.85 -8.31
C GLN A 70 -6.06 0.08 -8.05
N MET A 71 -6.06 -0.80 -7.06
CA MET A 71 -4.92 -1.68 -6.80
C MET A 71 -4.65 -2.56 -8.03
N PRO A 72 -3.43 -2.54 -8.61
CA PRO A 72 -3.09 -3.39 -9.74
C PRO A 72 -2.99 -4.85 -9.28
N ALA A 73 -3.31 -5.77 -10.18
CA ALA A 73 -3.06 -7.19 -10.01
C ALA A 73 -1.55 -7.48 -10.00
N ASP A 74 -1.14 -8.62 -9.42
CA ASP A 74 0.28 -8.98 -9.35
C ASP A 74 0.98 -9.00 -10.71
N SER A 75 0.28 -9.44 -11.76
CA SER A 75 0.78 -9.50 -13.14
C SER A 75 1.00 -8.13 -13.79
N GLU A 76 0.38 -7.08 -13.28
CA GLU A 76 0.46 -5.71 -13.82
C GLU A 76 1.61 -4.92 -13.19
N VAL A 77 2.25 -5.45 -12.15
CA VAL A 77 3.34 -4.79 -11.43
C VAL A 77 4.68 -5.34 -11.92
N GLU A 78 5.30 -4.63 -12.85
CA GLU A 78 6.68 -4.87 -13.31
C GLU A 78 7.69 -4.32 -12.28
N ILE A 79 8.88 -4.92 -12.11
CA ILE A 79 9.92 -4.44 -11.16
C ILE A 79 11.08 -3.81 -11.89
#